data_AF-A0A6A2Z4U5-F1
#
_entry.id   AF-A0A6A2Z4U5-F1
#
_cell.length_a   1.000
_cell.length_b   1.000
_cell.length_c   1.000
_cell.angle_alpha   90.00
_cell.angle_beta   90.00
_cell.angle_gamma   90.00
#
_symmetry.space_group_name_H-M   'P 1'
#
loop_
_entity.id
_entity.type
_entity.pdbx_description
1 polymer ?
#
loop_
_entity_poly.entity_id
_entity_poly.type
_entity_poly.pdbx_seq_one_letter_code
_entity_poly.pdbx_strand_id
1 'polypeptide(L)'
;MGPYTMAQPVILSKTAKLHLTWETRLGLPLLAMATEPMSTPEAIGFFIRLFIMRVVLFGLPLLPGLNHTEIGFYGVMRKAIKTALKTIIERKLGSGIDVFLTGFSPSHFQGKWDKAGACPKTEPYKEGEKMVEGMDADMRSIAVEEIEAANVNAKQFGGLRLEILDVTKLSLMRPDAHPGPYMYPFPFANGVQEHVQNDCVHWCLPGPIDSWNQIMLHVIRRWRRGD
;
A
#
# COMPACT_ATOMS: atom_id res chain seq x y z
N MET A 1 16.57 39.54 -47.13
CA MET A 1 16.42 38.38 -46.22
C MET A 1 16.78 38.90 -44.84
N GLY A 2 15.76 39.27 -44.07
CA GLY A 2 15.90 40.14 -42.89
C GLY A 2 16.20 39.38 -41.58
N PRO A 3 16.75 40.08 -40.58
CA PRO A 3 17.09 39.55 -39.26
C PRO A 3 15.88 39.66 -38.32
N TYR A 4 15.66 38.70 -37.42
CA TYR A 4 14.70 38.87 -36.32
C TYR A 4 15.23 38.29 -35.01
N THR A 5 15.29 39.21 -34.05
CA THR A 5 15.56 39.11 -32.62
C THR A 5 14.32 38.66 -31.82
N MET A 6 14.59 38.19 -30.59
CA MET A 6 13.73 38.21 -29.38
C MET A 6 12.51 37.28 -29.29
N ALA A 7 12.48 36.40 -28.28
CA ALA A 7 11.81 36.66 -26.99
C ALA A 7 11.81 35.42 -26.07
N GLN A 8 12.15 35.62 -24.79
CA GLN A 8 11.78 34.69 -23.71
C GLN A 8 10.25 34.65 -23.58
N PRO A 9 9.68 33.57 -23.01
CA PRO A 9 8.49 33.71 -22.17
C PRO A 9 8.84 33.42 -20.72
N VAL A 10 8.62 34.45 -19.91
CA VAL A 10 8.41 34.40 -18.46
C VAL A 10 7.19 33.51 -18.15
N ILE A 11 7.29 32.79 -17.04
CA ILE A 11 6.29 31.90 -16.44
C ILE A 11 4.92 32.57 -16.34
N LEU A 12 3.87 31.88 -16.80
CA LEU A 12 2.52 32.03 -16.25
C LEU A 12 1.91 30.65 -16.00
N SER A 13 1.73 30.36 -14.71
CA SER A 13 0.84 29.35 -14.16
C SER A 13 -0.45 29.21 -14.99
N LYS A 14 -0.73 27.99 -15.45
CA LYS A 14 -2.08 27.41 -15.54
C LYS A 14 -1.99 25.93 -15.90
N THR A 15 -2.65 25.13 -15.07
CA THR A 15 -2.91 23.70 -15.18
C THR A 15 -3.44 23.31 -16.56
N ALA A 16 -2.64 22.58 -17.34
CA ALA A 16 -3.09 21.91 -18.56
C ALA A 16 -3.51 20.46 -18.21
N LYS A 17 -4.82 20.21 -18.23
CA LYS A 17 -5.42 18.87 -18.21
C LYS A 17 -5.00 18.12 -19.48
N LEU A 18 -4.26 17.03 -19.36
CA LEU A 18 -4.22 16.01 -20.41
C LEU A 18 -5.55 15.24 -20.40
N HIS A 19 -6.31 15.35 -21.49
CA HIS A 19 -7.41 14.45 -21.82
C HIS A 19 -6.83 13.14 -22.37
N LEU A 20 -7.05 12.04 -21.67
CA LEU A 20 -6.94 10.70 -22.20
C LEU A 20 -8.33 10.07 -22.16
N THR A 21 -8.96 9.98 -23.34
CA THR A 21 -10.25 9.31 -23.53
C THR A 21 -10.02 7.82 -23.75
N TRP A 22 -10.44 7.00 -22.79
CA TRP A 22 -10.60 5.56 -22.98
C TRP A 22 -12.01 5.18 -22.52
N GLU A 23 -12.91 4.86 -23.46
CA GLU A 23 -14.22 4.30 -23.16
C GLU A 23 -14.07 2.87 -22.64
N THR A 24 -14.62 2.58 -21.45
CA THR A 24 -14.85 1.19 -21.02
C THR A 24 -16.37 0.93 -20.99
N ARG A 25 -16.79 -0.05 -21.80
CA ARG A 25 -18.17 -0.51 -22.05
C ARG A 25 -18.92 -1.12 -20.84
N LEU A 26 -18.55 -0.80 -19.60
CA LEU A 26 -19.11 -1.50 -18.42
C LEU A 26 -19.71 -0.59 -17.33
N GLY A 27 -19.88 0.71 -17.57
CA GLY A 27 -20.77 1.54 -16.77
C GLY A 27 -20.56 1.51 -15.24
N LEU A 28 -19.31 1.39 -14.78
CA LEU A 28 -18.95 1.46 -13.36
C LEU A 28 -18.30 2.83 -13.05
N PRO A 29 -18.71 3.54 -11.99
CA PRO A 29 -18.14 4.83 -11.65
C PRO A 29 -16.69 4.70 -11.20
N LEU A 30 -15.83 5.52 -11.81
CA LEU A 30 -14.43 5.73 -11.43
C LEU A 30 -14.37 6.46 -10.08
N LEU A 31 -13.56 5.96 -9.15
CA LEU A 31 -13.17 6.74 -7.97
C LEU A 31 -12.14 7.78 -8.41
N ALA A 32 -12.52 9.06 -8.40
CA ALA A 32 -11.56 10.15 -8.44
C ALA A 32 -10.91 10.27 -7.05
N MET A 33 -9.64 9.92 -6.93
CA MET A 33 -8.86 10.23 -5.74
C MET A 33 -8.45 11.70 -5.82
N ALA A 34 -9.00 12.54 -4.95
CA ALA A 34 -8.49 13.89 -4.74
C ALA A 34 -7.09 13.78 -4.14
N THR A 35 -6.08 14.24 -4.88
CA THR A 35 -4.74 14.47 -4.35
C THR A 35 -4.76 15.81 -3.62
N GLU A 36 -5.06 15.79 -2.32
CA GLU A 36 -4.64 16.90 -1.45
C GLU A 36 -3.15 16.74 -1.12
N PRO A 37 -2.40 17.85 -0.97
CA PRO A 37 -1.00 17.79 -0.57
C PRO A 37 -0.90 17.33 0.90
N MET A 38 -0.73 16.03 1.10
CA MET A 38 -0.56 15.39 2.42
C MET A 38 0.72 15.87 3.09
N SER A 39 0.60 16.53 4.24
CA SER A 39 1.68 17.23 4.95
C SER A 39 2.23 16.49 6.19
N THR A 40 1.75 15.28 6.51
CA THR A 40 2.24 14.50 7.67
C THR A 40 2.45 13.01 7.37
N PRO A 41 3.46 12.34 7.99
CA PRO A 41 3.71 10.90 7.86
C PRO A 41 2.58 10.02 8.43
N GLU A 42 1.65 10.58 9.19
CA GLU A 42 0.52 9.87 9.80
C GLU A 42 -0.54 9.48 8.77
N ALA A 43 -0.49 10.09 7.57
CA ALA A 43 -1.43 9.87 6.48
C ALA A 43 -0.85 9.01 5.34
N ILE A 44 0.10 8.10 5.60
CA ILE A 44 0.62 7.22 4.54
C ILE A 44 -0.55 6.42 3.95
N GLY A 45 -0.80 6.67 2.66
CA GLY A 45 -1.90 6.13 1.89
C GLY A 45 -1.97 4.62 1.97
N PHE A 46 -3.14 4.14 2.40
CA PHE A 46 -3.45 2.73 2.55
C PHE A 46 -3.54 2.02 1.21
N PHE A 47 -2.60 1.12 0.92
CA PHE A 47 -2.76 0.11 -0.12
C PHE A 47 -2.93 -1.28 0.51
N ILE A 48 -4.11 -1.57 1.06
CA ILE A 48 -4.53 -2.97 1.09
C ILE A 48 -4.85 -3.33 -0.35
N ARG A 49 -4.00 -4.14 -1.02
CA ARG A 49 -4.37 -4.77 -2.28
C ARG A 49 -5.37 -5.89 -1.99
N LEU A 50 -6.62 -5.49 -1.76
CA LEU A 50 -7.76 -6.38 -1.61
C LEU A 50 -8.62 -6.27 -2.87
N PHE A 51 -8.44 -7.19 -3.81
CA PHE A 51 -9.23 -7.20 -5.05
C PHE A 51 -10.62 -7.80 -4.83
N ILE A 52 -11.57 -7.11 -4.18
CA ILE A 52 -13.02 -7.42 -4.31
C ILE A 52 -13.91 -6.16 -4.24
N MET A 53 -14.66 -5.93 -5.31
CA MET A 53 -15.78 -4.98 -5.41
C MET A 53 -16.91 -5.30 -4.44
N ARG A 54 -17.12 -4.41 -3.45
CA ARG A 54 -18.35 -3.61 -3.18
C ARG A 54 -18.14 -2.94 -1.81
N VAL A 55 -17.47 -1.79 -1.79
CA VAL A 55 -17.24 -1.02 -0.55
C VAL A 55 -18.51 -0.24 -0.21
N VAL A 56 -19.10 -0.52 0.95
CA VAL A 56 -20.03 0.42 1.60
C VAL A 56 -19.14 1.46 2.30
N LEU A 57 -19.15 2.70 1.81
CA LEU A 57 -18.41 3.80 2.43
C LEU A 57 -18.89 4.00 3.86
N PHE A 58 -17.96 3.93 4.82
CA PHE A 58 -18.11 4.54 6.14
C PHE A 58 -16.98 5.55 6.29
N GLY A 59 -17.34 6.81 6.53
CA GLY A 59 -16.41 7.89 6.85
C GLY A 59 -15.97 8.72 5.65
N LEU A 60 -16.71 9.80 5.37
CA LEU A 60 -16.19 10.98 4.68
C LEU A 60 -16.17 12.12 5.73
N PRO A 61 -15.04 12.80 5.99
CA PRO A 61 -14.99 13.85 7.03
C PRO A 61 -15.76 15.14 6.71
N LEU A 62 -16.46 15.22 5.56
CA LEU A 62 -16.91 16.48 4.97
C LEU A 62 -18.44 16.68 4.89
N LEU A 63 -19.23 15.84 5.58
CA LEU A 63 -20.69 16.00 5.61
C LEU A 63 -21.22 16.18 7.04
N PRO A 64 -21.45 17.42 7.51
CA PRO A 64 -22.08 17.67 8.80
C PRO A 64 -23.56 17.25 8.70
N GLY A 65 -23.97 16.23 9.44
CA GLY A 65 -25.37 15.80 9.54
C GLY A 65 -25.61 14.30 9.59
N LEU A 66 -24.59 13.46 9.39
CA LEU A 66 -24.73 12.02 9.55
C LEU A 66 -24.28 11.60 10.96
N ASN A 67 -25.22 11.11 11.77
CA ASN A 67 -24.96 10.52 13.08
C ASN A 67 -24.21 9.20 12.88
N HIS A 68 -22.88 9.28 12.84
CA HIS A 68 -21.99 8.15 12.65
C HIS A 68 -21.12 7.97 13.87
N THR A 69 -21.08 6.75 14.40
CA THR A 69 -20.07 6.37 15.39
C THR A 69 -18.70 6.44 14.73
N GLU A 70 -17.83 7.28 15.26
CA GLU A 70 -16.44 7.33 14.81
C GLU A 70 -15.77 5.99 15.11
N ILE A 71 -15.31 5.31 14.05
CA ILE A 71 -14.55 4.08 14.17
C ILE A 71 -13.09 4.47 13.98
N GLY A 72 -12.27 4.22 14.99
CA GLY A 72 -10.83 4.45 14.91
C GLY A 72 -10.19 3.65 13.77
N PHE A 73 -9.06 4.14 13.29
CA PHE A 73 -8.29 3.58 12.17
C PHE A 73 -8.15 2.05 12.20
N TYR A 74 -7.69 1.47 13.32
CA TYR A 74 -7.56 0.02 13.48
C TYR A 74 -8.89 -0.74 13.41
N GLY A 75 -9.97 -0.12 13.89
CA GLY A 75 -11.32 -0.67 13.79
C GLY A 75 -11.81 -0.73 12.35
N VAL A 76 -11.52 0.31 11.55
CA VAL A 76 -11.82 0.32 10.11
C VAL A 76 -11.03 -0.78 9.39
N MET A 77 -9.74 -0.91 9.69
CA MET A 77 -8.87 -1.94 9.14
C MET A 77 -9.37 -3.35 9.43
N ARG A 78 -9.65 -3.65 10.70
CA ARG A 78 -10.20 -4.93 11.13
C ARG A 78 -11.51 -5.23 10.40
N LYS A 79 -12.42 -4.26 10.35
CA LYS A 79 -13.72 -4.42 9.68
C LYS A 79 -13.56 -4.67 8.18
N ALA A 80 -12.62 -4.00 7.52
CA ALA A 80 -12.36 -4.19 6.09
C ALA A 80 -11.87 -5.61 5.79
N ILE A 81 -10.83 -6.08 6.50
CA ILE A 81 -10.29 -7.44 6.33
C ILE A 81 -11.36 -8.49 6.62
N LYS A 82 -12.04 -8.36 7.77
CA LYS A 82 -13.13 -9.25 8.18
C LYS A 82 -14.22 -9.36 7.14
N THR A 83 -14.70 -8.22 6.66
CA THR A 83 -15.82 -8.16 5.70
C THR A 83 -15.44 -8.80 4.37
N ALA A 84 -14.21 -8.58 3.91
CA ALA A 84 -13.73 -9.15 2.68
C ALA A 84 -13.57 -10.67 2.75
N LEU A 85 -12.89 -11.17 3.79
CA LEU A 85 -12.72 -12.62 4.00
C LEU A 85 -14.08 -13.31 4.17
N LYS A 86 -14.99 -12.71 4.96
CA LYS A 86 -16.36 -13.20 5.08
C LYS A 86 -17.06 -13.26 3.72
N THR A 87 -16.96 -12.20 2.91
CA THR A 87 -17.58 -12.15 1.59
C THR A 87 -17.01 -13.22 0.65
N ILE A 88 -15.71 -13.50 0.70
CA ILE A 88 -15.06 -14.57 -0.06
C ILE A 88 -15.65 -15.93 0.33
N ILE A 89 -15.71 -16.20 1.64
CA ILE A 89 -16.23 -17.46 2.18
C ILE A 89 -17.70 -17.66 1.77
N GLU A 90 -18.52 -16.62 1.90
CA GLU A 90 -19.96 -16.68 1.61
C GLU A 90 -20.28 -16.81 0.12
N ARG A 91 -19.50 -16.17 -0.76
CA ARG A 91 -19.79 -16.14 -2.21
C ARG A 91 -19.51 -17.44 -2.95
N LYS A 92 -18.94 -18.46 -2.28
CA LYS A 92 -18.71 -19.82 -2.82
C LYS A 92 -18.47 -19.81 -4.34
N LEU A 93 -17.32 -19.28 -4.77
CA LEU A 93 -16.90 -19.45 -6.14
C LEU A 93 -16.71 -20.97 -6.33
N GLY A 94 -17.56 -21.61 -7.13
CA GLY A 94 -17.71 -23.08 -7.25
C GLY A 94 -16.50 -23.85 -7.81
N SER A 95 -15.31 -23.30 -7.68
CA SER A 95 -14.00 -23.87 -8.02
C SER A 95 -13.11 -23.73 -6.79
N GLY A 96 -12.18 -24.66 -6.55
CA GLY A 96 -11.24 -24.49 -5.43
C GLY A 96 -10.45 -23.19 -5.57
N ILE A 97 -10.53 -22.31 -4.58
CA ILE A 97 -9.85 -20.99 -4.58
C ILE A 97 -8.84 -20.94 -3.45
N ASP A 98 -7.69 -20.39 -3.81
CA ASP A 98 -6.59 -20.07 -2.92
C ASP A 98 -6.55 -18.56 -2.73
N VAL A 99 -6.55 -18.12 -1.47
CA VAL A 99 -6.50 -16.70 -1.12
C VAL A 99 -5.31 -16.44 -0.21
N PHE A 100 -4.53 -15.42 -0.56
CA PHE A 100 -3.52 -14.85 0.30
C PHE A 100 -3.98 -13.50 0.83
N LEU A 101 -3.90 -13.31 2.15
CA LEU A 101 -3.85 -11.98 2.75
C LEU A 101 -2.37 -11.59 2.87
N THR A 102 -1.96 -10.51 2.20
CA THR A 102 -0.59 -10.01 2.39
C THR A 102 -0.53 -9.26 3.73
N GLY A 103 0.48 -9.57 4.55
CA GLY A 103 0.74 -8.87 5.80
C GLY A 103 1.10 -7.39 5.57
N PHE A 104 1.20 -6.64 6.67
CA PHE A 104 1.49 -5.21 6.62
C PHE A 104 2.89 -4.93 6.07
N SER A 105 3.02 -3.94 5.18
CA SER A 105 4.31 -3.46 4.65
C SER A 105 4.71 -2.18 5.39
N PRO A 106 5.77 -2.20 6.21
CA PRO A 106 6.19 -1.06 6.99
C PRO A 106 6.83 0.03 6.11
N SER A 107 6.82 1.27 6.63
CA SER A 107 7.59 2.39 6.10
C SER A 107 8.84 2.61 6.94
N HIS A 108 9.88 3.26 6.38
CA HIS A 108 11.15 3.48 7.07
C HIS A 108 11.55 4.95 7.18
N PHE A 109 10.57 5.82 7.46
CA PHE A 109 10.85 7.23 7.72
C PHE A 109 11.71 7.42 8.99
N GLN A 110 12.72 8.27 8.87
CA GLN A 110 13.59 8.76 9.92
C GLN A 110 13.61 10.29 9.86
N GLY A 111 13.24 10.94 10.96
CA GLY A 111 13.12 12.40 10.99
C GLY A 111 11.95 12.91 10.13
N LYS A 112 12.17 14.01 9.42
CA LYS A 112 11.13 14.66 8.60
C LYS A 112 11.06 14.01 7.22
N TRP A 113 9.84 13.70 6.78
CA TRP A 113 9.56 13.01 5.51
C TRP A 113 9.99 13.81 4.27
N ASP A 114 10.01 15.14 4.37
CA ASP A 114 10.30 16.08 3.29
C ASP A 114 11.76 16.57 3.28
N LYS A 115 12.66 15.90 4.01
CA LYS A 115 14.07 16.29 4.09
C LYS A 115 14.97 15.23 3.46
N ALA A 116 16.15 15.66 3.03
CA ALA A 116 17.19 14.72 2.62
C ALA A 116 17.50 13.78 3.79
N GLY A 117 17.60 12.48 3.50
CA GLY A 117 17.85 11.46 4.51
C GLY A 117 16.61 10.99 5.28
N ALA A 118 15.40 11.10 4.69
CA ALA A 118 14.18 10.59 5.29
C ALA A 118 14.14 9.06 5.42
N CYS A 119 14.88 8.30 4.61
CA CYS A 119 15.16 6.87 4.81
C CYS A 119 16.58 6.56 4.31
N PRO A 120 17.62 6.89 5.09
CA PRO A 120 18.98 6.97 4.60
C PRO A 120 19.76 5.65 4.69
N LYS A 121 19.18 4.62 5.31
CA LYS A 121 19.88 3.35 5.51
C LYS A 121 20.17 2.70 4.16
N THR A 122 21.37 2.15 4.03
CA THR A 122 21.83 1.44 2.82
C THR A 122 22.09 -0.05 3.09
N GLU A 123 21.87 -0.49 4.33
CA GLU A 123 22.04 -1.88 4.74
C GLU A 123 20.81 -2.37 5.52
N PRO A 124 20.49 -3.67 5.46
CA PRO A 124 19.47 -4.29 6.29
C PRO A 124 19.76 -4.09 7.79
N TYR A 125 18.71 -4.12 8.61
CA TYR A 125 18.87 -4.24 10.05
C TYR A 125 19.52 -5.60 10.40
N LYS A 126 20.35 -5.62 11.44
CA LYS A 126 20.88 -6.87 12.02
C LYS A 126 19.83 -7.53 12.92
N GLU A 127 19.97 -8.83 13.13
CA GLU A 127 19.10 -9.57 14.06
C GLU A 127 19.09 -8.89 15.44
N GLY A 128 17.90 -8.70 16.00
CA GLY A 128 17.70 -7.97 17.26
C GLY A 128 17.81 -6.44 17.20
N GLU A 129 18.24 -5.84 16.09
CA GLU A 129 18.39 -4.35 15.97
C GLU A 129 17.03 -3.66 15.89
N LYS A 130 16.02 -4.30 15.29
CA LYS A 130 14.68 -3.74 15.13
C LYS A 130 13.62 -4.79 15.46
N MET A 131 12.62 -4.40 16.25
CA MET A 131 11.48 -5.25 16.62
C MET A 131 10.20 -4.72 15.99
N VAL A 132 9.25 -5.61 15.71
CA VAL A 132 7.92 -5.24 15.21
C VAL A 132 7.14 -4.67 16.40
N GLU A 133 6.83 -3.38 16.36
CA GLU A 133 6.26 -2.63 17.47
C GLU A 133 5.30 -1.55 16.96
N GLY A 134 4.51 -0.95 17.86
CA GLY A 134 3.57 0.11 17.54
C GLY A 134 2.62 -0.26 16.41
N MET A 135 2.47 0.65 15.45
CA MET A 135 1.55 0.48 14.31
C MET A 135 1.85 -0.78 13.49
N ASP A 136 3.12 -1.13 13.26
CA ASP A 136 3.48 -2.32 12.49
C ASP A 136 2.99 -3.60 13.20
N ALA A 137 3.11 -3.63 14.54
CA ALA A 137 2.63 -4.74 15.36
C ALA A 137 1.10 -4.82 15.37
N ASP A 138 0.43 -3.69 15.59
CA ASP A 138 -1.04 -3.63 15.62
C ASP A 138 -1.64 -4.08 14.27
N MET A 139 -1.10 -3.56 13.17
CA MET A 139 -1.57 -3.89 11.82
C MET A 139 -1.33 -5.35 11.47
N ARG A 140 -0.16 -5.90 11.82
CA ARG A 140 0.14 -7.32 11.66
C ARG A 140 -0.79 -8.18 12.51
N SER A 141 -1.01 -7.82 13.77
CA SER A 141 -1.90 -8.58 14.69
C SER A 141 -3.31 -8.66 14.14
N ILE A 142 -3.86 -7.54 13.68
CA ILE A 142 -5.20 -7.50 13.07
C ILE A 142 -5.28 -8.41 11.84
N ALA A 143 -4.29 -8.37 10.96
CA ALA A 143 -4.28 -9.22 9.76
C ALA A 143 -4.22 -10.72 10.11
N VAL A 144 -3.37 -11.10 11.08
CA VAL A 144 -3.22 -12.47 11.58
C VAL A 144 -4.50 -12.95 12.27
N GLU A 145 -5.05 -12.16 13.20
CA GLU A 145 -6.28 -12.49 13.92
C GLU A 145 -7.47 -12.72 12.98
N GLU A 146 -7.66 -11.83 12.00
CA GLU A 146 -8.83 -11.90 11.11
C GLU A 146 -8.73 -13.06 10.12
N ILE A 147 -7.54 -13.41 9.64
CA ILE A 147 -7.39 -14.58 8.76
C ILE A 147 -7.46 -15.91 9.53
N GLU A 148 -6.95 -15.96 10.77
CA GLU A 148 -7.11 -17.14 11.63
C GLU A 148 -8.59 -17.36 11.95
N ALA A 149 -9.32 -16.30 12.30
CA ALA A 149 -10.77 -16.35 12.51
C ALA A 149 -11.53 -16.76 11.24
N ALA A 150 -11.13 -16.24 10.07
CA ALA A 150 -11.70 -16.64 8.78
C ALA A 150 -11.44 -18.12 8.46
N ASN A 151 -10.24 -18.62 8.78
CA ASN A 151 -9.87 -20.02 8.57
C ASN A 151 -10.75 -20.99 9.39
N VAL A 152 -11.12 -20.62 10.62
CA VAL A 152 -12.07 -21.42 11.43
C VAL A 152 -13.42 -21.57 10.71
N ASN A 153 -13.92 -20.49 10.11
CA ASN A 153 -15.17 -20.51 9.35
C ASN A 153 -15.02 -21.24 8.01
N ALA A 154 -13.88 -21.10 7.35
CA ALA A 154 -13.59 -21.71 6.05
C ALA A 154 -13.54 -23.24 6.10
N LYS A 155 -13.21 -23.86 7.26
CA LYS A 155 -13.18 -25.33 7.42
C LYS A 155 -14.50 -26.03 7.07
N GLN A 156 -15.62 -25.32 7.14
CA GLN A 156 -16.93 -25.84 6.78
C GLN A 156 -17.14 -25.94 5.26
N PHE A 157 -16.26 -25.32 4.47
CA PHE A 157 -16.36 -25.19 3.02
C PHE A 157 -15.16 -25.85 2.36
N GLY A 158 -15.37 -27.02 1.74
CA GLY A 158 -14.33 -27.71 0.98
C GLY A 158 -13.85 -26.89 -0.21
N GLY A 159 -12.54 -26.93 -0.47
CA GLY A 159 -11.91 -26.29 -1.63
C GLY A 159 -11.49 -24.83 -1.44
N LEU A 160 -11.63 -24.25 -0.24
CA LEU A 160 -11.12 -22.91 0.07
C LEU A 160 -9.85 -23.00 0.92
N ARG A 161 -8.76 -22.37 0.48
CA ARG A 161 -7.53 -22.19 1.28
C ARG A 161 -7.28 -20.71 1.52
N LEU A 162 -7.11 -20.33 2.78
CA LEU A 162 -6.75 -18.97 3.18
C LEU A 162 -5.39 -19.01 3.91
N GLU A 163 -4.41 -18.25 3.42
CA GLU A 163 -3.10 -18.09 4.08
C GLU A 163 -2.76 -16.61 4.25
N ILE A 164 -2.01 -16.29 5.31
CA ILE A 164 -1.32 -15.02 5.38
C ILE A 164 0.08 -15.14 4.79
N LEU A 165 0.40 -14.22 3.88
CA LEU A 165 1.77 -13.95 3.47
C LEU A 165 2.37 -12.95 4.47
N ASP A 166 2.82 -13.46 5.61
CA ASP A 166 3.36 -12.64 6.72
C ASP A 166 4.75 -12.10 6.40
N VAL A 167 4.77 -10.96 5.72
CA VAL A 167 6.00 -10.28 5.27
C VAL A 167 6.39 -9.12 6.18
N THR A 168 5.66 -8.85 7.26
CA THR A 168 5.85 -7.60 8.02
C THR A 168 7.22 -7.54 8.66
N LYS A 169 7.64 -8.58 9.39
CA LYS A 169 8.97 -8.61 10.03
C LYS A 169 10.09 -8.56 8.99
N LEU A 170 10.04 -9.38 7.95
CA LEU A 170 11.12 -9.43 6.96
C LEU A 170 11.26 -8.10 6.20
N SER A 171 10.15 -7.42 5.95
CA SER A 171 10.15 -6.09 5.31
C SER A 171 10.65 -5.02 6.25
N LEU A 172 10.28 -5.08 7.54
CA LEU A 172 10.79 -4.19 8.58
C LEU A 172 12.32 -4.26 8.71
N MET A 173 12.91 -5.43 8.43
CA MET A 173 14.37 -5.60 8.47
C MET A 173 15.09 -4.99 7.26
N ARG A 174 14.38 -4.42 6.28
CA ARG A 174 14.92 -3.97 4.99
C ARG A 174 14.76 -2.46 4.73
N PRO A 175 15.22 -1.57 5.63
CA PRO A 175 15.13 -0.13 5.43
C PRO A 175 15.96 0.36 4.23
N ASP A 176 16.90 -0.46 3.76
CA ASP A 176 17.79 -0.24 2.63
C ASP A 176 17.14 -0.35 1.25
N ALA A 177 15.91 -0.85 1.19
CA ALA A 177 15.29 -1.23 -0.08
C ALA A 177 14.22 -0.25 -0.58
N HIS A 178 14.13 0.95 0.01
CA HIS A 178 13.25 2.01 -0.45
C HIS A 178 13.93 2.90 -1.51
N PRO A 179 13.18 3.46 -2.47
CA PRO A 179 13.73 4.43 -3.42
C PRO A 179 14.27 5.69 -2.73
N GLY A 180 13.65 6.11 -1.62
CA GLY A 180 13.97 7.37 -0.95
C GLY A 180 13.84 8.52 -1.97
N PRO A 181 14.88 9.35 -2.15
CA PRO A 181 14.83 10.46 -3.11
C PRO A 181 14.98 10.00 -4.57
N TYR A 182 15.35 8.74 -4.83
CA TYR A 182 15.70 8.23 -6.17
C TYR A 182 14.50 7.68 -6.94
N MET A 183 13.33 8.30 -6.78
CA MET A 183 12.14 8.00 -7.59
C MET A 183 12.35 8.35 -9.07
N TYR A 184 13.26 9.30 -9.35
CA TYR A 184 13.68 9.72 -10.68
C TYR A 184 15.21 9.78 -10.75
N PRO A 185 15.81 9.69 -11.96
CA PRO A 185 17.25 9.81 -12.13
C PRO A 185 17.80 11.15 -11.63
N PHE A 186 18.98 11.12 -11.00
CA PHE A 186 19.74 12.29 -10.56
C PHE A 186 18.93 13.30 -9.70
N PRO A 187 18.31 12.87 -8.58
CA PRO A 187 17.42 13.73 -7.79
C PRO A 187 18.12 14.95 -7.19
N PHE A 188 19.45 14.98 -7.19
CA PHE A 188 20.29 16.05 -6.67
C PHE A 188 21.16 16.73 -7.73
N ALA A 189 20.84 16.60 -9.03
CA ALA A 189 21.61 17.23 -10.11
C ALA A 189 21.72 18.76 -9.94
N ASN A 190 20.69 19.39 -9.36
CA ASN A 190 20.64 20.83 -9.09
C ASN A 190 20.96 21.16 -7.61
N GLY A 191 21.67 20.27 -6.92
CA GLY A 191 21.89 20.35 -5.48
C GLY A 191 20.73 19.80 -4.64
N VAL A 192 20.90 19.84 -3.32
CA VAL A 192 19.87 19.39 -2.36
C VAL A 192 18.88 20.53 -2.12
N GLN A 193 17.62 20.28 -2.41
CA GLN A 193 16.52 21.23 -2.20
C GLN A 193 16.12 21.31 -0.72
N GLU A 194 15.47 22.40 -0.32
CA GLU A 194 14.92 22.54 1.04
C GLU A 194 13.87 21.45 1.34
N HIS A 195 13.05 21.11 0.35
CA HIS A 195 12.10 20.01 0.40
C HIS A 195 12.51 18.93 -0.60
N VAL A 196 12.71 17.72 -0.10
CA VAL A 196 13.07 16.55 -0.91
C VAL A 196 11.90 15.59 -0.85
N GLN A 197 11.38 15.23 -2.02
CA GLN A 197 10.39 14.17 -2.12
C GLN A 197 11.08 12.82 -1.86
N ASN A 198 10.59 12.07 -0.88
CA ASN A 198 11.09 10.75 -0.55
C ASN A 198 9.97 9.72 -0.63
N ASP A 199 10.29 8.56 -1.21
CA ASP A 199 9.47 7.37 -1.11
C ASP A 199 10.11 6.36 -0.16
N CYS A 200 9.63 6.35 1.07
CA CYS A 200 10.07 5.41 2.12
C CYS A 200 8.98 4.37 2.45
N VAL A 201 8.05 4.15 1.50
CA VAL A 201 6.90 3.24 1.65
C VAL A 201 6.91 2.16 0.57
N HIS A 202 7.23 2.52 -0.67
CA HIS A 202 7.37 1.58 -1.78
C HIS A 202 8.78 1.00 -1.86
N TRP A 203 8.92 -0.08 -2.61
CA TRP A 203 10.14 -0.87 -2.67
C TRP A 203 10.82 -0.72 -4.03
N CYS A 204 12.15 -0.60 -4.04
CA CYS A 204 12.96 -0.76 -5.24
C CYS A 204 12.77 -2.15 -5.84
N LEU A 205 12.92 -2.24 -7.17
CA LEU A 205 13.00 -3.51 -7.90
C LEU A 205 14.33 -3.58 -8.67
N PRO A 206 15.06 -4.70 -8.60
CA PRO A 206 14.79 -5.88 -7.76
C PRO A 206 14.93 -5.57 -6.26
N GLY A 207 14.20 -6.29 -5.40
CA GLY A 207 14.11 -5.97 -3.96
C GLY A 207 13.21 -6.89 -3.12
N PRO A 208 12.74 -6.46 -1.93
CA PRO A 208 11.96 -7.28 -1.01
C PRO A 208 10.70 -7.90 -1.61
N ILE A 209 10.05 -7.22 -2.55
CA ILE A 209 8.89 -7.75 -3.29
C ILE A 209 9.23 -9.09 -3.97
N ASP A 210 10.46 -9.26 -4.47
CA ASP A 210 10.88 -10.52 -5.09
C ASP A 210 10.92 -11.66 -4.05
N SER A 211 11.33 -11.35 -2.82
CA SER A 211 11.32 -12.31 -1.71
C SER A 211 9.89 -12.66 -1.29
N TRP A 212 8.98 -11.68 -1.26
CA TRP A 212 7.56 -11.93 -0.97
C TRP A 212 6.96 -12.90 -2.00
N ASN A 213 7.25 -12.66 -3.28
CA ASN A 213 6.80 -13.52 -4.38
C ASN A 213 7.38 -14.93 -4.27
N GLN A 214 8.65 -15.08 -3.88
CA GLN A 214 9.26 -16.40 -3.67
C GLN A 214 8.60 -17.16 -2.52
N ILE A 215 8.29 -16.49 -1.40
CA ILE A 215 7.57 -17.10 -0.27
C ILE A 215 6.18 -17.54 -0.71
N MET A 216 5.43 -16.67 -1.40
CA MET A 216 4.10 -17.00 -1.93
C MET A 216 4.15 -18.22 -2.85
N LEU A 217 5.10 -18.27 -3.79
CA LEU A 217 5.30 -19.42 -4.68
C LEU A 217 5.65 -20.70 -3.91
N HIS A 218 6.43 -20.59 -2.83
CA HIS A 218 6.74 -21.72 -1.97
C HIS A 218 5.49 -22.29 -1.29
N VAL A 219 4.62 -21.44 -0.76
CA VAL A 219 3.34 -21.85 -0.16
C VAL A 219 2.43 -22.52 -1.20
N ILE A 220 2.30 -21.94 -2.39
CA ILE A 220 1.50 -22.53 -3.48
C ILE A 220 2.04 -23.93 -3.85
N ARG A 221 3.37 -24.10 -3.89
CA ARG A 221 4.00 -25.40 -4.16
C ARG A 221 3.76 -26.41 -3.05
N ARG A 222 3.70 -25.97 -1.78
CA ARG A 222 3.37 -26.81 -0.62
C ARG A 222 1.94 -27.36 -0.75
N TRP A 223 0.99 -26.49 -1.04
CA TRP A 223 -0.42 -26.87 -1.25
C TRP A 223 -0.64 -27.85 -2.40
N ARG A 224 0.14 -27.74 -3.49
CA ARG A 224 0.05 -28.68 -4.61
C ARG A 224 0.62 -30.06 -4.28
N ARG A 225 1.54 -30.15 -3.33
CA ARG A 225 2.14 -31.42 -2.86
C ARG A 225 1.27 -32.13 -1.81
N GLY A 226 0.34 -31.40 -1.16
CA GLY A 226 -0.47 -31.93 -0.08
C GLY A 226 0.19 -31.86 1.29
N ASP A 227 1.24 -31.03 1.42
CA ASP A 227 2.01 -30.77 2.65
C ASP A 227 1.36 -29.69 3.54
#